data_AF-A0A1Y3T0T8-F1
#
_entry.id   AF-A0A1Y3T0T8-F1
#
_cell.length_a   1.000
_cell.length_b   1.000
_cell.length_c   1.000
_cell.angle_alpha   90.00
_cell.angle_beta   90.00
_cell.angle_gamma   90.00
#
_symmetry.space_group_name_H-M   'P 1'
#
loop_
_entity.id
_entity.type
_entity.pdbx_description
1 polymer ?
#
loop_
_entity_poly.entity_id
_entity_poly.type
_entity_poly.pdbx_seq_one_letter_code
_entity_poly.pdbx_strand_id
1 'polypeptide(L)'
;MAERLIRMGKVSSIDYENGMISVTYPDLDNSTTDNFPVFSLTDEYKMPGIGQEVLILHMSNGQSAGIVLGRYWNKGNRPPISGENVFRKELGKTIGEAYIQYADGSITLHDPTGASTLGNILSRLSALEREDESIKERLQAVEEKV
;
A
#
# COMPACT_ATOMS: atom_id res chain seq x y z
N MET A 1 -14.55 20.92 28.95
CA MET A 1 -14.56 19.58 28.30
C MET A 1 -13.26 19.46 27.53
N ALA A 2 -12.59 18.30 27.56
CA ALA A 2 -11.39 18.12 26.74
C ALA A 2 -11.77 18.20 25.25
N GLU A 3 -11.01 18.97 24.49
CA GLU A 3 -11.21 19.13 23.06
C GLU A 3 -10.97 17.79 22.37
N ARG A 4 -11.94 17.32 21.58
CA ARG A 4 -11.91 15.98 20.99
C ARG A 4 -11.22 16.00 19.63
N LEU A 5 -9.93 16.38 19.64
CA LEU A 5 -9.13 16.58 18.43
C LEU A 5 -8.75 15.28 17.71
N ILE A 6 -8.73 14.14 18.41
CA ILE A 6 -8.30 12.86 17.85
C ILE A 6 -9.39 11.82 18.12
N ARG A 7 -9.84 11.13 17.07
CA ARG A 7 -10.93 10.14 17.15
C ARG A 7 -10.70 8.93 16.26
N MET A 8 -11.33 7.82 16.64
CA MET A 8 -11.41 6.60 15.84
C MET A 8 -12.85 6.38 15.40
N GLY A 9 -13.05 5.91 14.17
CA GLY A 9 -14.39 5.59 13.66
C GLY A 9 -14.32 4.59 12.51
N LYS A 10 -15.48 4.25 11.94
CA LYS A 10 -15.61 3.31 10.84
C LYS A 10 -16.04 4.00 9.55
N VAL A 11 -15.33 3.73 8.45
CA VAL A 11 -15.67 4.30 7.13
C VAL A 11 -17.12 3.97 6.77
N SER A 12 -17.92 4.98 6.42
CA SER A 12 -19.33 4.80 6.04
C SER A 12 -19.58 5.07 4.56
N SER A 13 -18.82 5.96 3.94
CA SER A 13 -18.88 6.27 2.51
C SER A 13 -17.49 6.58 1.96
N ILE A 14 -17.31 6.48 0.64
CA ILE A 14 -16.05 6.80 -0.04
C ILE A 14 -16.37 7.61 -1.29
N ASP A 15 -15.75 8.78 -1.41
CA ASP A 15 -15.67 9.58 -2.62
C ASP A 15 -14.28 9.38 -3.23
N TYR A 16 -14.20 8.43 -4.19
CA TYR A 16 -12.95 8.07 -4.83
C TYR A 16 -12.39 9.20 -5.72
N GLU A 17 -13.28 10.00 -6.32
CA GLU A 17 -12.92 11.07 -7.25
C GLU A 17 -12.17 12.20 -6.53
N ASN A 18 -12.63 12.57 -5.34
CA ASN A 18 -12.05 13.66 -4.56
C ASN A 18 -11.11 13.19 -3.43
N GLY A 19 -10.91 11.88 -3.26
CA GLY A 19 -10.05 11.34 -2.20
C GLY A 19 -10.59 11.60 -0.79
N MET A 20 -11.92 11.56 -0.63
CA MET A 20 -12.60 11.86 0.64
C MET A 20 -13.41 10.68 1.15
N ILE A 21 -13.66 10.63 2.45
CA ILE A 21 -14.54 9.64 3.08
C ILE A 21 -15.42 10.27 4.16
N SER A 22 -16.59 9.69 4.40
CA SER A 22 -17.33 9.89 5.66
C SER A 22 -17.00 8.78 6.66
N VAL A 23 -17.04 9.11 7.95
CA VAL A 23 -16.76 8.17 9.04
C VAL A 23 -17.87 8.23 10.09
N THR A 24 -18.37 7.06 10.49
CA THR A 24 -19.31 6.91 11.61
C THR A 24 -18.56 6.71 12.92
N TYR A 25 -18.97 7.43 13.96
CA TYR A 25 -18.46 7.35 15.33
C TYR A 25 -19.40 6.53 16.22
N PRO A 26 -19.06 5.27 16.55
CA PRO A 26 -19.90 4.44 17.41
C PRO A 26 -20.03 5.00 18.84
N ASP A 27 -19.04 5.77 19.29
CA ASP A 27 -19.00 6.40 20.62
C ASP A 27 -19.83 7.69 20.70
N LEU A 28 -20.39 8.16 19.58
CA LEU A 28 -21.14 9.40 19.49
C LEU A 28 -22.48 9.15 18.78
N ASP A 29 -23.29 8.25 19.34
CA ASP A 29 -24.64 7.88 18.87
C ASP A 29 -24.72 7.51 17.37
N ASN A 30 -23.64 6.92 16.83
CA ASN A 30 -23.48 6.64 15.40
C ASN A 30 -23.60 7.88 14.50
N SER A 31 -23.24 9.06 15.02
CA SER A 31 -23.05 10.24 14.20
C SER A 31 -22.02 9.99 13.11
N THR A 32 -22.24 10.60 11.95
CA THR A 32 -21.38 10.46 10.78
C THR A 32 -20.82 11.83 10.42
N THR A 33 -19.53 11.87 10.07
CA THR A 33 -18.87 13.11 9.62
C THR A 33 -19.40 13.55 8.25
N ASP A 34 -19.16 14.81 7.93
CA ASP A 34 -19.06 15.23 6.53
C ASP A 34 -17.90 14.49 5.82
N ASN A 35 -17.76 14.71 4.50
CA ASN A 35 -16.63 14.18 3.74
C ASN A 35 -15.33 14.84 4.18
N PHE A 36 -14.39 14.04 4.67
CA PHE A 36 -13.05 14.47 5.03
C PHE A 36 -12.00 13.92 4.07
N PRO A 37 -10.96 14.71 3.72
CA PRO A 37 -9.86 14.22 2.92
C PRO A 37 -9.09 13.11 3.63
N VAL A 38 -8.65 12.12 2.86
CA VAL A 38 -7.70 11.10 3.32
C VAL A 38 -6.28 11.64 3.18
N PHE A 39 -5.46 11.43 4.20
CA PHE A 39 -4.05 11.78 4.19
C PHE A 39 -3.33 11.03 3.06
N SER A 40 -2.74 11.77 2.14
CA SER A 40 -2.19 11.20 0.90
C SER A 40 -0.92 10.38 1.10
N LEU A 41 -0.27 10.48 2.28
CA LEU A 41 1.01 9.81 2.56
C LEU A 41 2.04 10.05 1.44
N THR A 42 2.22 11.31 1.03
CA THR A 42 3.11 11.69 -0.08
C THR A 42 2.69 11.03 -1.41
N ASP A 43 1.41 11.24 -1.76
CA ASP A 43 0.80 10.81 -3.03
C ASP A 43 0.62 9.29 -3.22
N GLU A 44 0.57 8.54 -2.13
CA GLU A 44 0.19 7.13 -2.11
C GLU A 44 -1.33 6.96 -2.06
N TYR A 45 -1.96 6.71 -3.21
CA TYR A 45 -3.40 6.48 -3.26
C TYR A 45 -3.78 5.05 -2.85
N LYS A 46 -4.36 4.90 -1.65
CA LYS A 46 -5.04 3.68 -1.21
C LYS A 46 -6.13 3.96 -0.17
N MET A 47 -7.37 4.06 -0.63
CA MET A 47 -8.50 4.39 0.22
C MET A 47 -8.83 3.25 1.22
N PRO A 48 -9.07 3.55 2.50
CA PRO A 48 -9.67 2.59 3.43
C PRO A 48 -11.06 2.15 2.95
N GLY A 49 -11.40 0.88 3.14
CA GLY A 49 -12.69 0.31 2.73
C GLY A 49 -13.82 0.60 3.73
N ILE A 50 -15.06 0.53 3.25
CA ILE A 50 -16.28 0.67 4.08
C ILE A 50 -16.23 -0.32 5.26
N GLY A 51 -16.60 0.17 6.45
CA GLY A 51 -16.61 -0.57 7.71
C GLY A 51 -15.25 -0.72 8.39
N GLN A 52 -14.16 -0.33 7.73
CA GLN A 52 -12.82 -0.40 8.33
C GLN A 52 -12.60 0.74 9.31
N GLU A 53 -11.84 0.45 10.37
CA GLU A 53 -11.49 1.43 11.39
C GLU A 53 -10.37 2.35 10.92
N VAL A 54 -10.55 3.65 11.15
CA VAL A 54 -9.60 4.71 10.77
C VAL A 54 -9.40 5.71 11.91
N LEU A 55 -8.23 6.34 11.92
CA LEU A 55 -7.87 7.43 12.81
C LEU A 55 -8.14 8.76 12.11
N ILE A 56 -8.75 9.70 12.83
CA ILE A 56 -9.09 11.04 12.34
C ILE A 56 -8.49 12.08 13.27
N LEU A 57 -7.86 13.07 12.65
CA LEU A 57 -7.41 14.29 13.31
C LEU A 57 -8.34 15.43 12.93
N HIS A 58 -9.08 15.93 13.91
CA HIS A 58 -9.95 17.10 13.80
C HIS A 58 -9.15 18.38 14.01
N MET A 59 -9.54 19.44 13.30
CA MET A 59 -8.95 20.76 13.49
C MET A 59 -9.45 21.40 14.80
N SER A 60 -8.65 22.25 15.44
CA SER A 60 -9.02 22.91 16.70
C SER A 60 -10.11 23.98 16.59
N ASN A 61 -10.62 24.22 15.38
CA ASN A 61 -11.75 25.10 15.14
C ASN A 61 -13.10 24.37 15.10
N GLY A 62 -13.13 23.06 15.42
CA GLY A 62 -14.36 22.29 15.56
C GLY A 62 -14.28 20.88 15.00
N GLN A 63 -15.41 20.14 15.02
CA GLN A 63 -15.50 18.79 14.48
C GLN A 63 -15.97 18.75 13.01
N SER A 64 -16.15 19.92 12.39
CA SER A 64 -16.63 20.06 11.00
C SER A 64 -15.52 19.94 9.96
N ALA A 65 -14.27 19.84 10.38
CA ALA A 65 -13.12 19.64 9.49
C ALA A 65 -12.11 18.70 10.14
N GLY A 66 -11.60 17.76 9.37
CA GLY A 66 -10.56 16.84 9.81
C GLY A 66 -9.85 16.17 8.64
N ILE A 67 -8.75 15.49 8.96
CA ILE A 67 -7.99 14.68 8.02
C ILE A 67 -8.03 13.24 8.50
N VAL A 68 -8.38 12.32 7.60
CA VAL A 68 -8.33 10.88 7.89
C VAL A 68 -6.91 10.39 7.68
N LEU A 69 -6.22 9.99 8.75
CA LEU A 69 -4.84 9.49 8.67
C LEU A 69 -4.75 8.07 8.10
N GLY A 70 -5.85 7.33 8.14
CA GLY A 70 -5.97 5.99 7.57
C GLY A 70 -6.11 4.89 8.64
N ARG A 71 -5.87 3.66 8.22
CA ARG A 71 -5.99 2.47 9.07
C ARG A 71 -4.80 2.34 10.02
N TYR A 72 -5.01 1.74 11.18
CA TYR A 72 -3.98 1.47 12.18
C TYR A 72 -4.06 0.02 12.66
N TRP A 73 -2.97 -0.50 13.23
CA TRP A 73 -2.94 -1.88 13.73
C TRP A 73 -3.71 -2.01 15.03
N ASN A 74 -4.56 -3.04 15.12
CA ASN A 74 -5.35 -3.36 16.30
C ASN A 74 -5.74 -4.85 16.29
N LYS A 75 -6.61 -5.28 17.22
CA LYS A 75 -7.02 -6.69 17.32
C LYS A 75 -7.72 -7.23 16.06
N GLY A 76 -8.49 -6.38 15.36
CA GLY A 76 -9.25 -6.71 14.15
C GLY A 76 -8.53 -6.37 12.83
N ASN A 77 -7.59 -5.43 12.85
CA ASN A 77 -6.69 -5.12 11.74
C ASN A 77 -5.26 -5.48 12.15
N ARG A 78 -4.82 -6.71 11.85
CA ARG A 78 -3.47 -7.18 12.16
C ARG A 78 -2.58 -7.09 10.92
N PRO A 79 -1.26 -6.85 11.08
CA PRO A 79 -0.34 -6.90 9.96
C PRO A 79 -0.29 -8.33 9.39
N PRO A 80 -0.26 -8.52 8.05
CA PRO A 80 -0.17 -9.85 7.43
C PRO A 80 1.14 -10.58 7.73
N ILE A 81 2.22 -9.83 7.94
CA ILE A 81 3.53 -10.31 8.41
C ILE A 81 4.03 -9.35 9.49
N SER A 82 4.65 -9.88 10.53
CA SER A 82 5.22 -9.09 11.63
C SER A 82 6.48 -9.75 12.16
N GLY A 83 7.44 -8.94 12.61
CA GLY A 83 8.70 -9.41 13.15
C GLY A 83 9.74 -8.29 13.11
N GLU A 84 10.94 -8.57 13.59
CA GLU A 84 12.09 -7.69 13.34
C GLU A 84 12.53 -7.81 11.88
N ASN A 85 13.02 -6.71 11.29
CA ASN A 85 13.60 -6.69 9.95
C ASN A 85 12.65 -7.19 8.82
N VAL A 86 11.35 -6.95 8.95
CA VAL A 86 10.36 -7.20 7.89
C VAL A 86 9.67 -5.92 7.46
N PHE A 87 9.34 -5.82 6.17
CA PHE A 87 8.50 -4.76 5.61
C PHE A 87 7.50 -5.38 4.66
N ARG A 88 6.25 -4.89 4.68
CA ARG A 88 5.24 -5.30 3.71
C ARG A 88 4.29 -4.16 3.38
N LYS A 89 4.16 -3.87 2.09
CA LYS A 89 3.20 -2.94 1.52
C LYS A 89 2.23 -3.70 0.63
N GLU A 90 0.99 -3.81 1.10
CA GLU A 90 -0.11 -4.32 0.29
C GLU A 90 -0.43 -3.31 -0.81
N LEU A 91 -0.45 -3.74 -2.06
CA LEU A 91 -0.84 -2.93 -3.22
C LEU A 91 -2.30 -3.19 -3.62
N GLY A 92 -2.74 -4.45 -3.55
CA GLY A 92 -4.11 -4.86 -3.86
C GLY A 92 -5.15 -4.42 -2.82
N LYS A 93 -6.42 -4.55 -3.17
CA LYS A 93 -7.55 -4.31 -2.25
C LYS A 93 -7.63 -5.43 -1.22
N THR A 94 -7.41 -6.67 -1.68
CA THR A 94 -7.42 -7.86 -0.83
C THR A 94 -6.00 -8.15 -0.34
N ILE A 95 -5.88 -8.50 0.94
CA ILE A 95 -4.58 -8.86 1.52
C ILE A 95 -4.00 -10.06 0.76
N GLY A 96 -2.75 -9.94 0.31
CA GLY A 96 -2.05 -11.00 -0.42
C GLY A 96 -2.28 -11.01 -1.92
N GLU A 97 -3.18 -10.18 -2.45
CA GLU A 97 -3.47 -10.08 -3.88
C GLU A 97 -2.25 -9.57 -4.67
N ALA A 98 -1.69 -8.44 -4.22
CA ALA A 98 -0.48 -7.85 -4.78
C ALA A 98 0.27 -7.10 -3.69
N TYR A 99 1.60 -7.26 -3.61
CA TYR A 99 2.40 -6.66 -2.55
C TYR A 99 3.88 -6.53 -2.90
N ILE A 100 4.54 -5.61 -2.19
CA ILE A 100 6.00 -5.56 -2.06
C ILE A 100 6.34 -5.98 -0.64
N GLN A 101 7.22 -6.96 -0.49
CA GLN A 101 7.66 -7.45 0.81
C GLN A 101 9.18 -7.52 0.87
N TYR A 102 9.74 -7.13 2.01
CA TYR A 102 11.11 -7.46 2.39
C TYR A 102 11.08 -8.37 3.62
N ALA A 103 11.73 -9.53 3.50
CA ALA A 103 11.94 -10.48 4.58
C ALA A 103 13.17 -11.34 4.25
N ASP A 104 13.89 -11.79 5.28
CA ASP A 104 15.03 -12.71 5.13
C ASP A 104 16.09 -12.24 4.11
N GLY A 105 16.35 -10.92 4.09
CA GLY A 105 17.32 -10.31 3.18
C GLY A 105 16.88 -10.23 1.70
N SER A 106 15.62 -10.56 1.39
CA SER A 106 15.09 -10.59 0.02
C SER A 106 13.91 -9.64 -0.14
N ILE A 107 13.88 -8.91 -1.27
CA ILE A 107 12.70 -8.16 -1.71
C ILE A 107 11.90 -9.04 -2.66
N THR A 108 10.64 -9.30 -2.34
CA THR A 108 9.68 -10.03 -3.17
C THR A 108 8.66 -9.07 -3.76
N LEU A 109 8.46 -9.20 -5.08
CA LEU A 109 7.34 -8.60 -5.80
C LEU A 109 6.35 -9.71 -6.10
N HIS A 110 5.10 -9.53 -5.68
CA HIS A 110 4.02 -10.50 -5.90
C HIS A 110 2.81 -9.81 -6.50
N ASP A 111 2.19 -10.47 -7.47
CA ASP A 111 0.91 -10.13 -8.07
C ASP A 111 0.07 -11.42 -8.27
N PRO A 112 -1.15 -11.34 -8.83
CA PRO A 112 -1.97 -12.53 -9.05
C PRO A 112 -1.38 -13.58 -10.00
N THR A 113 -0.35 -13.24 -10.79
CA THR A 113 0.30 -14.15 -11.74
C THR A 113 1.46 -14.92 -11.13
N GLY A 114 2.02 -14.42 -10.03
CA GLY A 114 3.05 -15.11 -9.27
C GLY A 114 3.93 -14.16 -8.45
N ALA A 115 5.09 -14.67 -8.03
CA ALA A 115 6.06 -13.91 -7.27
C ALA A 115 7.49 -14.18 -7.75
N SER A 116 8.32 -13.15 -7.65
CA SER A 116 9.76 -13.27 -7.82
C SER A 116 10.48 -12.33 -6.88
N THR A 117 11.72 -12.68 -6.52
CA THR A 117 12.58 -11.78 -5.77
C THR A 117 13.31 -10.84 -6.72
N LEU A 118 13.67 -9.65 -6.24
CA LEU A 118 14.54 -8.73 -6.98
C LEU A 118 15.86 -9.41 -7.37
N GLY A 119 16.44 -10.20 -6.47
CA GLY A 119 17.67 -10.97 -6.75
C GLY A 119 17.51 -11.97 -7.90
N ASN A 120 16.38 -12.68 -7.98
CA ASN A 120 16.10 -13.61 -9.07
C ASN A 120 15.90 -12.88 -10.41
N ILE A 121 15.20 -11.74 -10.39
CA ILE A 121 14.99 -10.91 -11.59
C ILE A 121 16.35 -10.41 -12.11
N LEU A 122 17.18 -9.83 -11.24
CA LEU A 122 18.50 -9.32 -11.61
C LEU A 122 19.41 -10.44 -12.15
N SER A 123 19.41 -11.60 -11.50
CA SER A 123 20.21 -12.75 -11.95
C SER A 123 19.82 -13.24 -13.35
N ARG A 124 18.50 -13.27 -13.65
CA ARG A 124 18.00 -13.64 -14.98
C ARG A 124 18.37 -12.61 -16.04
N LEU A 125 18.27 -11.31 -15.72
CA LEU A 125 18.67 -10.24 -16.62
C LEU A 125 20.17 -10.34 -16.96
N SER A 126 21.03 -10.52 -15.95
CA SER A 126 22.47 -10.68 -16.17
C SER A 126 22.83 -11.94 -16.98
N ALA A 127 22.04 -13.02 -16.87
CA ALA A 127 22.23 -14.22 -17.70
C ALA A 127 21.88 -13.94 -19.17
N LEU A 128 20.75 -13.26 -19.41
CA LEU A 128 20.32 -12.87 -20.77
C LEU A 128 21.32 -11.92 -21.44
N GLU A 129 21.87 -10.96 -20.71
CA GLU A 129 22.91 -10.05 -21.23
C GLU A 129 24.16 -10.81 -21.69
N ARG A 130 24.59 -11.84 -20.95
CA ARG A 130 25.74 -12.67 -21.34
C ARG A 130 25.46 -13.54 -22.57
N GLU A 131 24.24 -14.09 -22.66
CA GLU A 131 23.83 -14.86 -23.83
C GLU A 131 23.76 -13.99 -25.09
N ASP A 132 23.27 -12.76 -24.99
CA ASP A 132 23.21 -11.80 -26.09
C ASP A 132 24.60 -11.44 -26.62
N GLU A 133 25.56 -11.14 -25.73
CA GLU A 133 26.95 -10.91 -26.13
C GLU A 133 27.56 -12.13 -26.81
N SER A 134 27.33 -13.33 -26.27
CA SER A 134 27.80 -14.57 -26.91
C SER A 134 27.20 -14.78 -28.31
N ILE A 135 25.93 -14.40 -28.51
CA ILE A 135 25.27 -14.50 -29.82
C ILE A 135 25.87 -13.50 -30.80
N LYS A 136 26.15 -12.26 -30.39
CA LYS A 136 26.79 -11.24 -31.23
C LYS A 136 28.16 -11.68 -31.72
N GLU A 137 28.99 -12.22 -30.82
CA GLU A 137 30.31 -12.75 -31.17
C GLU A 137 30.21 -13.86 -32.22
N ARG A 138 29.25 -14.78 -32.04
CA ARG A 138 29.01 -15.89 -32.98
C ARG A 138 28.51 -15.39 -34.33
N LEU A 139 27.66 -14.36 -34.35
CA LEU A 139 27.15 -13.77 -35.58
C LEU A 139 28.26 -13.07 -36.36
N GLN A 140 29.08 -12.25 -35.70
CA GLN A 140 30.23 -11.61 -36.33
C GLN A 140 31.19 -12.63 -36.94
N ALA A 141 31.48 -13.72 -36.21
CA ALA A 141 32.33 -14.80 -36.71
C ALA A 141 31.73 -15.57 -37.91
N VAL A 142 30.42 -15.49 -38.13
CA VAL A 142 29.75 -16.04 -39.33
C VAL A 142 29.80 -15.02 -40.47
N GLU A 143 29.54 -13.74 -40.20
CA GLU A 143 29.61 -12.65 -41.18
C GLU A 143 31.02 -12.51 -41.77
N GLU A 144 32.08 -12.67 -40.97
CA GLU A 144 33.48 -12.65 -41.45
C GLU A 144 33.84 -13.84 -42.35
N LYS A 145 33.01 -14.89 -42.42
CA LYS A 145 33.24 -16.10 -43.23
C LYS A 145 32.49 -16.11 -44.56
N VAL A 146 31.64 -15.12 -44.81
CA VAL A 146 30.83 -14.97 -46.04
C VAL A 146 31.43 -13.89 -46.92
#